data_AF-A0A953TJA7-F1
#
_entry.id   AF-A0A953TJA7-F1
#
_cell.length_a   1.000
_cell.length_b   1.000
_cell.length_c   1.000
_cell.angle_alpha   90.00
_cell.angle_beta   90.00
_cell.angle_gamma   90.00
#
_symmetry.space_group_name_H-M   'P 1'
#
loop_
_entity.id
_entity.type
_entity.pdbx_description
1 polymer ?
#
loop_
_entity_poly.entity_id
_entity_poly.type
_entity_poly.pdbx_seq_one_letter_code
_entity_poly.pdbx_strand_id
1 'polypeptide(L)' 'MSKENMGRKVKSDFLIAQPSLFSGAARLFDFHGLYDEYNISQTEAQADAMATFSDWVLVGQDIREAVEQHERL' A
#
# COMPACT_ATOMS: atom_id res chain seq x y z
N MET A 1 -5.46 11.76 25.22
CA MET A 1 -5.70 10.97 24.00
C MET A 1 -4.54 9.99 23.86
N SER A 2 -4.80 8.68 23.98
CA SER A 2 -3.76 7.62 24.06
C SER A 2 -2.96 7.52 22.76
N LYS A 3 -1.64 7.26 22.88
CA LYS A 3 -0.71 7.00 21.75
C LYS A 3 -1.17 5.85 20.83
N GLU A 4 -2.11 5.01 21.28
CA GLU A 4 -2.68 3.91 20.50
C GLU A 4 -3.53 4.35 19.30
N ASN A 5 -4.02 5.60 19.27
CA ASN A 5 -4.76 6.15 18.13
C ASN A 5 -3.87 6.74 17.03
N MET A 6 -2.55 6.58 17.10
CA MET A 6 -1.64 6.87 15.99
C MET A 6 -1.77 5.80 14.90
N GLY A 7 -2.88 5.92 14.18
CA GLY A 7 -3.01 5.74 12.74
C GLY A 7 -2.29 4.55 12.15
N ARG A 8 -3.02 3.45 11.97
CA ARG A 8 -2.69 2.48 10.92
C ARG A 8 -2.47 3.27 9.62
N LYS A 9 -1.23 3.31 9.11
CA LYS A 9 -0.94 3.92 7.80
C LYS A 9 -1.83 3.24 6.77
N VAL A 10 -2.47 4.06 5.93
CA VAL A 10 -3.20 3.52 4.78
C VAL A 10 -2.16 2.88 3.86
N LYS A 11 -2.48 1.74 3.27
CA LYS A 11 -1.58 1.08 2.33
C LYS A 11 -2.07 1.34 0.90
N SER A 12 -1.15 1.60 -0.03
CA SER A 12 -1.46 1.69 -1.46
C SER A 12 -1.28 0.37 -2.21
N ASP A 13 -0.97 -0.71 -1.50
CA ASP A 13 -0.62 -2.03 -2.06
C ASP A 13 -1.83 -2.91 -2.40
N PHE A 14 -3.04 -2.34 -2.43
CA PHE A 14 -4.27 -3.11 -2.54
C PHE A 14 -4.43 -3.83 -3.89
N LEU A 15 -3.87 -3.32 -5.00
CA LEU A 15 -3.91 -3.99 -6.33
C LEU A 15 -2.70 -4.88 -6.61
N ILE A 16 -1.67 -4.83 -5.76
CA ILE A 16 -0.49 -5.67 -5.95
C ILE A 16 -0.62 -6.93 -5.09
N ALA A 17 -0.17 -8.06 -5.66
CA ALA A 17 0.06 -9.26 -4.88
C ALA A 17 0.99 -8.93 -3.70
N GLN A 18 0.62 -9.36 -2.49
CA GLN A 18 1.45 -9.12 -1.32
C GLN A 18 2.73 -9.97 -1.42
N PRO A 19 3.92 -9.35 -1.52
CA PRO A 19 5.15 -10.11 -1.68
C PRO A 19 5.51 -10.87 -0.41
N SER A 20 6.12 -12.03 -0.59
CA SER A 20 6.67 -12.89 0.46
C SER A 20 7.98 -13.54 0.02
N LEU A 21 8.78 -14.02 0.98
CA LEU A 21 10.02 -14.75 0.68
C LEU A 21 9.78 -15.96 -0.24
N PHE A 22 8.70 -16.70 0.01
CA PHE A 22 8.32 -17.85 -0.83
C PHE A 22 7.92 -17.42 -2.23
N SER A 23 7.15 -16.34 -2.39
CA SER A 23 6.80 -15.81 -3.71
C SER A 23 8.04 -15.34 -4.48
N GLY A 24 9.03 -14.77 -3.80
CA GLY A 24 10.31 -14.40 -4.41
C GLY A 24 11.12 -15.62 -4.87
N ALA A 25 11.19 -16.67 -4.04
CA ALA A 25 11.88 -17.91 -4.40
C ALA A 25 11.19 -18.66 -5.55
N ALA A 26 9.86 -18.72 -5.56
CA ALA A 26 9.09 -19.33 -6.64
C ALA A 26 9.34 -18.64 -7.99
N ARG A 27 9.50 -17.31 -7.98
CA ARG A 27 9.80 -16.51 -9.18
C ARG A 27 11.13 -16.89 -9.86
N LEU A 28 12.09 -17.47 -9.14
CA LEU A 28 13.36 -17.95 -9.71
C LEU A 28 13.17 -19.14 -10.67
N PHE A 29 12.07 -19.88 -10.52
CA PHE A 29 11.73 -21.04 -11.34
C PHE A 29 10.58 -20.76 -12.32
N ASP A 30 10.01 -19.55 -12.30
CA ASP A 30 8.95 -19.12 -13.21
C ASP A 30 9.52 -18.55 -14.52
N PHE A 31 10.17 -19.41 -15.31
CA PHE A 31 10.78 -19.00 -16.57
C PHE A 31 9.79 -18.50 -17.63
N HIS A 32 8.49 -18.80 -17.46
CA HIS A 32 7.43 -18.47 -18.41
C HIS A 32 6.55 -17.30 -17.93
N GLY A 33 6.78 -16.74 -16.73
CA GLY A 33 6.05 -15.59 -16.22
C GLY A 33 4.59 -15.87 -15.85
N LEU A 34 4.27 -17.09 -15.43
CA LEU A 34 2.89 -17.52 -15.12
C LEU A 34 2.54 -17.37 -13.63
N TYR A 35 3.48 -16.95 -12.80
CA TYR A 35 3.31 -16.89 -11.35
C TYR A 35 2.54 -15.65 -10.86
N ASP A 36 2.41 -14.62 -11.70
CA ASP A 36 1.82 -13.35 -11.29
C ASP A 36 0.29 -13.42 -11.23
N GLU A 37 -0.29 -13.23 -10.04
CA GLU A 37 -1.73 -13.06 -9.81
C GLU A 37 -1.96 -11.78 -8.99
N TYR A 38 -2.60 -10.78 -9.58
CA TYR A 38 -2.86 -9.49 -8.95
C TYR A 38 -4.16 -9.49 -8.14
N ASN A 39 -4.24 -8.62 -7.13
CA ASN A 39 -5.48 -8.41 -6.42
C ASN A 39 -6.47 -7.66 -7.31
N ILE A 40 -7.73 -8.09 -7.33
CA ILE A 40 -8.78 -7.50 -8.16
C ILE A 40 -9.87 -6.82 -7.32
N SER A 41 -10.53 -5.82 -7.91
CA SER A 41 -11.76 -5.21 -7.39
C SER A 41 -12.96 -5.67 -8.22
N GLN A 42 -14.19 -5.42 -7.74
CA GLN A 42 -15.40 -5.82 -8.47
C GLN A 42 -15.55 -5.09 -9.81
N THR A 43 -15.01 -3.87 -9.90
CA THR A 43 -15.00 -3.05 -11.11
C THR A 43 -13.69 -2.28 -11.23
N GLU A 44 -13.31 -1.89 -12.47
CA GLU A 44 -12.17 -1.00 -12.73
C GLU A 44 -12.31 0.34 -12.00
N ALA A 45 -13.51 0.94 -12.06
CA ALA A 45 -13.80 2.20 -11.38
C ALA A 45 -13.60 2.10 -9.86
N GLN A 46 -13.92 0.95 -9.25
CA GLN A 46 -13.65 0.72 -7.83
C GLN A 46 -12.15 0.63 -7.56
N ALA A 47 -11.40 -0.08 -8.41
CA ALA A 47 -9.94 -0.18 -8.30
C ALA A 47 -9.30 1.21 -8.34
N ASP A 48 -9.62 2.02 -9.35
CA ASP A 48 -9.06 3.36 -9.52
C ASP A 48 -9.40 4.30 -8.34
N ALA A 49 -10.65 4.24 -7.87
CA ALA A 49 -11.09 5.03 -6.73
C ALA A 49 -10.33 4.65 -5.44
N MET A 50 -10.14 3.35 -5.19
CA MET A 50 -9.41 2.87 -4.03
C MET A 50 -7.92 3.24 -4.09
N ALA A 51 -7.28 3.18 -5.26
CA ALA A 51 -5.89 3.61 -5.46
C ALA A 51 -5.74 5.09 -5.15
N THR A 52 -6.50 5.91 -5.85
CA THR A 52 -6.39 7.37 -5.76
C THR A 52 -6.68 7.86 -4.33
N PHE A 53 -7.70 7.28 -3.68
CA PHE A 53 -8.01 7.58 -2.29
C PHE A 53 -6.86 7.22 -1.35
N SER A 54 -6.26 6.04 -1.53
CA SER A 54 -5.17 5.58 -0.66
C SER A 54 -3.93 6.47 -0.79
N ASP A 55 -3.57 6.85 -2.02
CA ASP A 55 -2.46 7.76 -2.29
C ASP A 55 -2.70 9.15 -1.68
N TRP A 56 -3.93 9.68 -1.80
CA TRP A 56 -4.28 10.97 -1.20
C TRP A 56 -4.15 10.96 0.33
N VAL A 57 -4.63 9.90 0.98
CA VAL A 57 -4.51 9.76 2.43
C VAL A 57 -3.06 9.65 2.87
N LEU A 58 -2.23 8.89 2.14
CA LEU A 58 -0.81 8.76 2.41
C LEU A 58 -0.07 10.11 2.32
N VAL A 59 -0.30 10.89 1.27
CA VAL A 59 0.27 12.24 1.13
C VAL A 59 -0.14 13.13 2.31
N GLY A 60 -1.40 13.09 2.73
CA GLY A 60 -1.88 13.84 3.89
C GLY A 60 -1.21 13.41 5.20
N GLN A 61 -0.96 12.10 5.38
CA GLN A 61 -0.23 11.57 6.52
C GLN A 61 1.22 12.07 6.53
N ASP A 62 1.89 12.03 5.39
CA ASP A 62 3.28 12.47 5.25
C ASP A 62 3.44 13.98 5.51
N ILE A 63 2.52 14.81 4.99
CA ILE A 63 2.52 16.26 5.27
C ILE A 63 2.36 16.52 6.78
N ARG A 64 1.39 15.85 7.42
CA ARG A 64 1.17 15.99 8.87
C ARG A 64 2.41 15.56 9.66
N GLU A 65 2.98 14.41 9.32
CA GLU A 65 4.19 13.90 9.97
C GLU A 65 5.37 14.88 9.82
N ALA A 66 5.53 15.50 8.65
CA ALA A 66 6.58 16.50 8.41
C ALA A 66 6.38 17.78 9.26
N VAL A 67 5.14 18.29 9.37
CA VAL A 67 4.82 19.44 10.23
C VAL A 67 5.10 19.12 11.69
N GLU A 68 4.60 17.97 12.18
CA GLU A 68 4.83 17.54 13.57
C GLU A 68 6.33 17.34 13.87
N GLN A 69 7.12 16.86 12.92
CA GLN A 69 8.57 16.74 13.07
C GLN A 69 9.26 18.10 13.13
N HIS A 70 8.86 19.04 12.27
CA HIS A 70 9.40 20.39 12.25
C HIS A 70 9.09 21.15 13.55
N GLU A 71 7.87 21.05 14.08
CA GLU A 71 7.46 21.72 15.33
C GLU A 71 8.11 21.15 16.61
N ARG A 72 8.69 19.95 16.54
CA ARG A 72 9.41 19.32 17.66
C ARG A 72 10.89 19.72 17.73
N LEU A 73 11.41 20.40 16.70
CA LEU A 73 12.78 20.97 16.64
C LEU A 73 12.78 22.40 17.17
#